data_AF-A0AAJ4R8N9-F1
#
_entry.id   AF-A0AAJ4R8N9-F1
#
_cell.length_a   1.000
_cell.length_b   1.000
_cell.length_c   1.000
_cell.angle_alpha   90.00
_cell.angle_beta   90.00
_cell.angle_gamma   90.00
#
_symmetry.space_group_name_H-M   'P 1'
#
loop_
_entity.id
_entity.type
_entity.pdbx_description
1 polymer ?
#
loop_
_entity_poly.entity_id
_entity_poly.type
_entity_poly.pdbx_seq_one_letter_code
_entity_poly.pdbx_strand_id
1 'polypeptide(L)'
;MATESDSSQLTIRLPPDLESWLEGLADERGMDRDRLLERLLEANQRALEQGDGDELSVRVDDLESEFDEKIDDIRSRMLQLKRQTEAKAPADHDHEEFDRFDTLEDQLTEIAQTVSTLEADIEELASAVETHDEAMETTQQRLRRVAAAVVRLQQQTNGDGEDDRLTKLREIAARRGFETATCRACGNSVNISLLSEPACPHCSTEFGDITGNNGFFSTPKLVAGSSDQ
;
A
#
# COMPACT_ATOMS: atom_id res chain seq x y z
N MET A 1 -93.45 28.99 -80.26
CA MET A 1 -92.86 27.70 -80.68
C MET A 1 -91.60 27.53 -79.85
N ALA A 2 -91.62 26.56 -78.93
CA ALA A 2 -90.50 26.23 -78.07
C ALA A 2 -89.57 25.27 -78.81
N THR A 3 -88.28 25.55 -78.84
CA THR A 3 -87.24 24.59 -79.22
C THR A 3 -86.96 23.71 -78.01
N GLU A 4 -87.38 22.46 -78.07
CA GLU A 4 -86.99 21.43 -77.10
C GLU A 4 -85.50 21.10 -77.31
N SER A 5 -84.70 21.28 -76.27
CA SER A 5 -83.29 20.91 -76.27
C SER A 5 -83.16 19.39 -76.09
N ASP A 6 -82.57 18.71 -77.07
CA ASP A 6 -82.27 17.28 -77.02
C ASP A 6 -81.12 17.04 -76.04
N SER A 7 -81.42 16.40 -74.89
CA SER A 7 -80.43 16.09 -73.84
C SER A 7 -79.93 14.67 -74.03
N SER A 8 -78.75 14.51 -74.63
CA SER A 8 -78.11 13.21 -74.79
C SER A 8 -77.67 12.68 -73.43
N GLN A 9 -78.41 11.72 -72.85
CA GLN A 9 -78.02 11.03 -71.61
C GLN A 9 -76.82 10.10 -71.88
N LEU A 10 -75.65 10.46 -71.33
CA LEU A 10 -74.45 9.64 -71.37
C LEU A 10 -74.39 8.77 -70.11
N THR A 11 -74.56 7.45 -70.24
CA THR A 11 -74.47 6.53 -69.09
C THR A 11 -73.07 5.94 -69.00
N ILE A 12 -72.32 6.30 -67.95
CA ILE A 12 -70.98 5.77 -67.67
C ILE A 12 -71.10 4.78 -66.49
N ARG A 13 -70.47 3.60 -66.62
CA ARG A 13 -70.32 2.66 -65.51
C ARG A 13 -68.99 2.91 -64.81
N LEU A 14 -69.06 3.27 -63.53
CA LEU A 14 -67.88 3.45 -62.69
C LEU A 14 -67.48 2.10 -62.06
N PRO A 15 -66.19 1.88 -61.77
CA PRO A 15 -65.77 0.78 -60.90
C PRO A 15 -66.48 0.82 -59.54
N PRO A 16 -66.82 -0.33 -58.94
CA PRO A 16 -67.65 -0.40 -57.74
C PRO A 16 -67.06 0.33 -56.55
N ASP A 17 -65.73 0.34 -56.41
CA ASP A 17 -65.05 1.05 -55.31
C ASP A 17 -65.20 2.57 -55.44
N LEU A 18 -65.18 3.10 -56.66
CA LEU A 18 -65.39 4.51 -56.94
C LEU A 18 -66.86 4.91 -56.78
N GLU A 19 -67.79 4.02 -57.14
CA GLU A 19 -69.22 4.24 -56.93
C GLU A 19 -69.54 4.32 -55.43
N SER A 20 -69.03 3.39 -54.62
CA SER A 20 -69.20 3.41 -53.17
C SER A 20 -68.55 4.63 -52.51
N TRP A 21 -67.37 5.04 -52.98
CA TRP A 21 -66.69 6.22 -52.45
C TRP A 21 -67.46 7.51 -52.77
N LEU A 22 -68.01 7.64 -53.99
CA LEU A 22 -68.83 8.80 -54.37
C LEU A 22 -70.13 8.88 -53.58
N GLU A 23 -70.79 7.75 -53.32
CA GLU A 23 -72.00 7.70 -52.49
C GLU A 23 -71.71 8.15 -51.06
N GLY A 24 -70.63 7.65 -50.45
CA GLY A 24 -70.21 8.08 -49.11
C GLY A 24 -69.89 9.58 -49.05
N LEU A 25 -69.17 10.10 -50.05
CA LEU A 25 -68.85 11.53 -50.12
C LEU A 25 -70.08 12.41 -50.37
N ALA A 26 -71.06 11.92 -51.13
CA ALA A 26 -72.32 12.62 -51.39
C ALA A 26 -73.15 12.75 -50.11
N ASP A 27 -73.27 11.65 -49.36
CA ASP A 27 -73.95 11.61 -48.06
C ASP A 27 -73.29 12.54 -47.03
N GLU A 28 -71.95 12.50 -46.92
CA GLU A 28 -71.18 13.39 -46.04
C GLU A 28 -71.41 14.88 -46.34
N ARG A 29 -71.60 15.20 -47.62
CA ARG A 29 -71.81 16.57 -48.09
C ARG A 29 -73.29 16.95 -48.16
N GLY A 30 -74.21 16.03 -47.86
CA GLY A 30 -75.66 16.21 -47.94
C GLY A 30 -76.16 16.53 -49.36
N MET A 31 -75.51 15.97 -50.38
CA MET A 31 -75.85 16.19 -51.79
C MET A 31 -76.30 14.87 -52.43
N ASP A 32 -77.12 14.95 -53.47
CA ASP A 32 -77.37 13.80 -54.34
C ASP A 32 -76.12 13.48 -55.18
N ARG A 33 -75.91 12.20 -55.48
CA ARG A 33 -74.75 11.69 -56.20
C ARG A 33 -74.56 12.37 -57.56
N ASP A 34 -75.64 12.57 -58.31
CA ASP A 34 -75.56 13.20 -59.64
C ASP A 34 -75.14 14.68 -59.51
N ARG A 35 -75.63 15.35 -58.46
CA ARG A 35 -75.26 16.74 -58.16
C ARG A 35 -73.81 16.88 -57.72
N LEU A 36 -73.28 15.91 -56.97
CA LEU A 36 -71.86 15.88 -56.60
C LEU A 36 -70.99 15.66 -57.84
N LEU A 37 -71.37 14.72 -58.71
CA LEU A 37 -70.66 14.44 -59.95
C LEU A 37 -70.64 15.64 -60.89
N GLU A 38 -71.78 16.32 -61.08
CA GLU A 38 -71.85 17.58 -61.84
C GLU A 38 -70.87 18.60 -61.28
N ARG A 39 -70.86 18.78 -59.96
CA ARG A 39 -70.00 19.78 -59.32
C ARG A 39 -68.52 19.42 -59.41
N LEU A 40 -68.17 18.14 -59.29
CA LEU A 40 -66.81 17.65 -59.47
C LEU A 40 -66.34 17.79 -60.91
N LEU A 41 -67.21 17.50 -61.89
CA LEU A 41 -66.94 17.71 -63.31
C LEU A 41 -66.82 19.19 -63.64
N GLU A 42 -67.69 20.05 -63.13
CA GLU A 42 -67.56 21.50 -63.27
C GLU A 42 -66.27 22.03 -62.63
N ALA A 43 -65.89 21.53 -61.46
CA ALA A 43 -64.65 21.93 -60.80
C ALA A 43 -63.44 21.44 -61.58
N ASN A 44 -63.47 20.20 -62.08
CA ASN A 44 -62.42 19.63 -62.91
C ASN A 44 -62.30 20.38 -64.24
N GLN A 45 -63.43 20.66 -64.92
CA GLN A 45 -63.47 21.46 -66.13
C GLN A 45 -62.97 22.88 -65.87
N ARG A 46 -63.38 23.54 -64.78
CA ARG A 46 -62.86 24.86 -64.40
C ARG A 46 -61.35 24.83 -64.11
N ALA A 47 -60.83 23.78 -63.48
CA ALA A 47 -59.41 23.63 -63.22
C ALA A 47 -58.61 23.37 -64.51
N LEU A 48 -59.17 22.60 -65.45
CA LEU A 48 -58.62 22.38 -66.79
C LEU A 48 -58.68 23.66 -67.64
N GLU A 49 -59.74 24.46 -67.53
CA GLU A 49 -59.90 25.74 -68.23
C GLU A 49 -59.02 26.86 -67.66
N GLN A 50 -58.77 26.84 -66.34
CA GLN A 50 -57.89 27.81 -65.67
C GLN A 50 -56.40 27.43 -65.72
N GLY A 51 -56.07 26.18 -66.07
CA GLY A 51 -54.68 25.70 -66.10
C GLY A 51 -54.08 25.42 -64.72
N ASP A 52 -54.89 25.38 -63.67
CA ASP A 52 -54.43 25.22 -62.27
C ASP A 52 -53.68 23.90 -62.04
N GLY A 53 -53.98 22.86 -62.82
CA GLY A 53 -53.27 21.58 -62.77
C GLY A 53 -51.83 21.67 -63.27
N ASP A 54 -51.59 22.49 -64.29
CA ASP A 54 -50.24 22.76 -64.81
C ASP A 54 -49.46 23.69 -63.86
N GLU A 55 -50.14 24.61 -63.15
CA GLU A 55 -49.49 25.42 -62.12
C GLU A 55 -49.06 24.57 -60.91
N LEU A 56 -49.91 23.65 -60.45
CA LEU A 56 -49.59 22.75 -59.33
C LEU A 56 -48.46 21.78 -59.68
N SER A 57 -48.43 21.23 -60.89
CA SER A 57 -47.35 20.35 -61.32
C SER A 57 -46.02 21.09 -61.36
N VAL A 58 -45.97 22.31 -61.91
CA VAL A 58 -44.78 23.16 -61.90
C VAL A 58 -44.28 23.43 -60.47
N ARG A 59 -45.19 23.70 -59.52
CA ARG A 59 -44.81 23.93 -58.12
C ARG A 59 -44.30 22.68 -57.42
N VAL A 60 -44.83 21.51 -57.76
CA VAL A 60 -44.33 20.23 -57.25
C VAL A 60 -42.95 19.95 -57.83
N ASP A 61 -42.76 20.13 -59.14
CA ASP A 61 -41.48 19.94 -59.82
C ASP A 61 -40.40 20.89 -59.26
N ASP A 62 -40.76 22.15 -59.00
CA ASP A 62 -39.88 23.14 -58.35
C ASP A 62 -39.50 22.70 -56.94
N LEU A 63 -40.46 22.20 -56.15
CA LEU A 63 -40.23 21.75 -54.78
C LEU A 63 -39.37 20.48 -54.73
N GLU A 64 -39.63 19.53 -55.63
CA GLU A 64 -38.83 18.31 -55.80
C GLU A 64 -37.39 18.68 -56.17
N SER A 65 -37.21 19.61 -57.10
CA SER A 65 -35.89 20.14 -57.48
C SER A 65 -35.18 20.81 -56.29
N GLU A 66 -35.89 21.65 -55.52
CA GLU A 66 -35.33 22.28 -54.32
C GLU A 66 -34.95 21.25 -53.25
N PHE A 67 -35.74 20.18 -53.08
CA PHE A 67 -35.43 19.10 -52.15
C PHE A 67 -34.20 18.30 -52.59
N ASP A 68 -34.10 17.96 -53.87
CA ASP A 68 -32.94 17.22 -54.40
C ASP A 68 -31.65 18.04 -54.24
N GLU A 69 -31.68 19.35 -54.53
CA GLU A 69 -30.56 20.26 -54.29
C GLU A 69 -30.15 20.30 -52.82
N LYS A 70 -31.11 20.36 -51.90
CA LYS A 70 -30.83 20.35 -50.45
C LYS A 70 -30.28 19.03 -49.96
N ILE A 71 -30.78 17.90 -50.47
CA ILE A 71 -30.27 16.57 -50.15
C ILE A 71 -28.81 16.45 -50.63
N ASP A 72 -28.52 16.95 -51.83
CA ASP A 72 -27.16 16.96 -52.38
C ASP A 72 -26.22 17.88 -51.59
N ASP A 73 -26.67 19.04 -51.12
CA ASP A 73 -25.91 19.90 -50.21
C ASP A 73 -25.60 19.19 -48.89
N ILE A 74 -26.62 18.61 -48.23
CA ILE A 74 -26.45 17.89 -46.96
C ILE A 74 -25.48 16.72 -47.15
N ARG A 75 -25.62 15.95 -48.24
CA ARG A 75 -24.70 14.84 -48.55
C ARG A 75 -23.28 15.34 -48.72
N SER A 76 -23.09 16.44 -49.46
CA SER A 76 -21.78 17.06 -49.67
C SER A 76 -21.15 17.50 -48.35
N ARG A 77 -21.94 18.13 -47.47
CA ARG A 77 -21.52 18.56 -46.14
C ARG A 77 -21.20 17.39 -45.21
N MET A 78 -21.99 16.32 -45.23
CA MET A 78 -21.74 15.13 -44.42
C MET A 78 -20.45 14.42 -44.87
N LEU A 79 -20.22 14.30 -46.18
CA LEU A 79 -18.99 13.75 -46.73
C LEU A 79 -17.79 14.62 -46.37
N GLN A 80 -17.94 15.94 -46.40
CA GLN A 80 -16.90 16.87 -45.95
C GLN A 80 -16.61 16.69 -44.46
N LEU A 81 -17.64 16.62 -43.61
CA LEU A 81 -17.49 16.39 -42.18
C LEU A 81 -16.81 15.05 -41.90
N LYS A 82 -17.22 13.96 -42.56
CA LYS A 82 -16.57 12.65 -42.46
C LYS A 82 -15.09 12.76 -42.74
N ARG A 83 -14.71 13.38 -43.86
CA ARG A 83 -13.29 13.58 -44.22
C ARG A 83 -12.55 14.43 -43.20
N GLN A 84 -13.18 15.49 -42.69
CA GLN A 84 -12.58 16.34 -41.66
C GLN A 84 -12.36 15.58 -40.35
N THR A 85 -13.32 14.75 -39.93
CA THR A 85 -13.21 13.91 -38.74
C THR A 85 -12.15 12.82 -38.92
N GLU A 86 -12.15 12.12 -40.06
CA GLU A 86 -11.12 11.11 -40.40
C GLU A 86 -9.72 11.71 -40.49
N ALA A 87 -9.59 12.95 -40.97
CA ALA A 87 -8.32 13.67 -40.97
C ALA A 87 -7.89 14.11 -39.56
N LYS A 88 -8.84 14.33 -38.64
CA LYS A 88 -8.56 14.75 -37.26
C LYS A 88 -8.16 13.57 -36.38
N ALA A 89 -8.80 12.43 -36.59
CA ALA A 89 -8.54 11.19 -35.89
C ALA A 89 -8.74 10.04 -36.89
N PRO A 90 -7.64 9.58 -37.52
CA PRO A 90 -7.65 8.31 -38.25
C PRO A 90 -8.23 7.18 -37.41
N ALA A 91 -8.75 6.14 -38.06
CA ALA A 91 -9.31 4.97 -37.34
C ALA A 91 -8.29 4.32 -36.40
N ASP A 92 -7.00 4.40 -36.76
CA ASP A 92 -5.87 3.87 -36.00
C ASP A 92 -5.07 4.97 -35.28
N HIS A 93 -5.70 6.12 -35.01
CA HIS A 93 -5.08 7.16 -34.20
C HIS A 93 -4.82 6.62 -32.79
N ASP A 94 -3.57 6.66 -32.38
CA ASP A 94 -3.18 6.40 -30.99
C ASP A 94 -2.88 7.69 -30.23
N HIS A 95 -2.99 7.64 -28.92
CA HIS A 95 -2.72 8.77 -28.03
C HIS A 95 -1.40 8.52 -27.27
N GLU A 96 -0.30 9.15 -27.67
CA GLU A 96 0.99 9.08 -26.95
C GLU A 96 0.88 9.50 -25.47
N GLU A 97 -0.11 10.33 -25.13
CA GLU A 97 -0.39 10.71 -23.74
C GLU A 97 -0.88 9.51 -22.90
N PHE A 98 -1.46 8.48 -23.54
CA PHE A 98 -1.88 7.23 -22.91
C PHE A 98 -0.76 6.20 -22.80
N ASP A 99 0.23 6.20 -23.70
CA ASP A 99 1.45 5.38 -23.54
C ASP A 99 2.18 5.68 -22.22
N ARG A 100 2.09 6.94 -21.77
CA ARG A 100 2.61 7.35 -20.45
C ARG A 100 1.86 6.65 -19.30
N PHE A 101 0.57 6.40 -19.43
CA PHE A 101 -0.19 5.66 -18.41
C PHE A 101 0.22 4.20 -18.36
N ASP A 102 0.43 3.56 -19.50
CA ASP A 102 0.94 2.18 -19.54
C ASP A 102 2.31 2.09 -18.85
N THR A 103 3.22 3.02 -19.16
CA THR A 103 4.51 3.11 -18.48
C THR A 103 4.37 3.33 -16.97
N LEU A 104 3.42 4.16 -16.54
CA LEU A 104 3.15 4.40 -15.12
C LEU A 104 2.53 3.17 -14.43
N GLU A 105 1.69 2.41 -15.12
CA GLU A 105 1.09 1.17 -14.62
C GLU A 105 2.16 0.10 -14.42
N ASP A 106 3.08 -0.05 -15.38
CA ASP A 106 4.24 -0.93 -15.26
C ASP A 106 5.12 -0.54 -14.06
N GLN A 107 5.42 0.76 -13.91
CA GLN A 107 6.18 1.28 -12.78
C GLN A 107 5.49 1.04 -11.43
N LEU A 108 4.17 1.24 -11.35
CA LEU A 108 3.40 0.96 -10.14
C LEU A 108 3.43 -0.52 -9.79
N THR A 109 3.36 -1.40 -10.78
CA THR A 109 3.46 -2.85 -10.59
C THR A 109 4.84 -3.24 -10.06
N GLU A 110 5.92 -2.69 -10.61
CA GLU A 110 7.29 -2.93 -10.14
C GLU A 110 7.51 -2.43 -8.71
N ILE A 111 7.01 -1.23 -8.39
CA ILE A 111 7.07 -0.68 -7.03
C ILE A 111 6.30 -1.57 -6.05
N ALA A 112 5.10 -2.04 -6.41
CA ALA A 112 4.31 -2.92 -5.56
C ALA A 112 5.04 -4.25 -5.25
N GLN A 113 5.70 -4.83 -6.26
CA GLN A 113 6.52 -6.03 -6.08
C GLN A 113 7.74 -5.79 -5.19
N THR A 114 8.40 -4.64 -5.36
CA THR A 114 9.55 -4.23 -4.54
C THR A 114 9.15 -4.04 -3.09
N VAL A 115 8.02 -3.36 -2.84
CA VAL A 115 7.47 -3.18 -1.48
C VAL A 115 7.15 -4.52 -0.85
N SER A 116 6.46 -5.42 -1.57
CA SER A 116 6.15 -6.76 -1.05
C SER A 116 7.40 -7.56 -0.70
N THR A 117 8.48 -7.43 -1.48
CA THR A 117 9.77 -8.07 -1.19
C THR A 117 10.41 -7.47 0.06
N LEU A 118 10.45 -6.14 0.16
CA LEU A 118 11.00 -5.45 1.33
C LEU A 118 10.23 -5.78 2.62
N GLU A 119 8.90 -5.92 2.55
CA GLU A 119 8.09 -6.33 3.69
C GLU A 119 8.45 -7.74 4.17
N ALA A 120 8.64 -8.68 3.25
CA ALA A 120 9.09 -10.03 3.58
C ALA A 120 10.51 -10.04 4.17
N ASP A 121 11.43 -9.28 3.59
CA ASP A 121 12.80 -9.13 4.12
C ASP A 121 12.78 -8.55 5.54
N ILE A 122 11.95 -7.53 5.79
CA ILE A 122 11.82 -6.93 7.14
C ILE A 122 11.32 -7.96 8.16
N GLU A 123 10.34 -8.78 7.80
CA GLU A 123 9.83 -9.84 8.69
C GLU A 123 10.89 -10.91 8.97
N GLU A 124 11.68 -11.30 7.96
CA GLU A 124 12.81 -12.21 8.14
C GLU A 124 13.88 -11.60 9.06
N LEU A 125 14.26 -10.34 8.82
CA LEU A 125 15.23 -9.64 9.66
C LEU A 125 14.74 -9.50 11.11
N ALA A 126 13.46 -9.19 11.32
CA ALA A 126 12.88 -9.11 12.65
C ALA A 126 13.00 -10.45 13.39
N SER A 127 12.66 -11.55 12.71
CA SER A 127 12.77 -12.91 13.25
C SER A 127 14.23 -13.29 13.58
N ALA A 128 15.17 -12.90 12.72
CA ALA A 128 16.59 -13.12 12.94
C ALA A 128 17.12 -12.34 14.15
N VAL A 129 16.67 -11.09 14.33
CA VAL A 129 17.04 -10.25 15.49
C VAL A 129 16.55 -10.88 16.79
N GLU A 130 15.30 -11.35 16.85
CA GLU A 130 14.75 -12.03 18.03
C GLU A 130 15.57 -13.28 18.39
N THR A 131 15.87 -14.11 17.39
CA THR A 131 16.72 -15.31 17.57
C THR A 131 18.11 -14.95 18.09
N HIS A 132 18.72 -13.87 17.58
CA HIS A 132 20.02 -13.42 18.04
C HIS A 132 19.99 -12.86 19.46
N ASP A 133 18.92 -12.18 19.85
CA ASP A 133 18.75 -11.67 21.21
C ASP A 133 18.69 -12.81 22.23
N GLU A 134 17.88 -13.83 21.97
CA GLU A 134 17.82 -15.05 22.79
C GLU A 134 19.18 -15.76 22.91
N ALA A 135 19.92 -15.83 21.81
CA ALA A 135 21.27 -16.41 21.78
C ALA A 135 22.26 -15.58 22.61
N MET A 136 22.15 -14.24 22.59
CA MET A 136 22.96 -13.34 23.38
C MET A 136 22.66 -13.47 24.87
N GLU A 137 21.38 -13.51 25.26
CA GLU A 137 20.99 -13.74 26.66
C GLU A 137 21.53 -15.08 27.18
N THR A 138 21.40 -16.13 26.38
CA THR A 138 21.95 -17.46 26.69
C THR A 138 23.47 -17.40 26.88
N THR A 139 24.17 -16.71 25.99
CA THR A 139 25.63 -16.57 26.05
C THR A 139 26.06 -15.76 27.28
N GLN A 140 25.38 -14.66 27.59
CA GLN A 140 25.61 -13.88 28.80
C GLN A 140 25.37 -14.72 30.06
N GLN A 141 24.31 -15.53 30.09
CA GLN A 141 24.04 -16.43 31.23
C GLN A 141 25.17 -17.45 31.41
N ARG A 142 25.67 -18.04 30.33
CA ARG A 142 26.83 -18.96 30.36
C ARG A 142 28.10 -18.25 30.84
N LEU A 143 28.38 -17.04 30.34
CA LEU A 143 29.54 -16.25 30.78
C LEU A 143 29.47 -15.91 32.27
N ARG A 144 28.29 -15.54 32.81
CA ARG A 144 28.10 -15.33 34.25
C ARG A 144 28.40 -16.60 35.06
N ARG A 145 27.98 -17.78 34.58
CA ARG A 145 28.28 -19.06 35.23
C ARG A 145 29.78 -19.38 35.20
N VAL A 146 30.45 -19.16 34.07
CA VAL A 146 31.89 -19.35 33.92
C VAL A 146 32.65 -18.39 34.84
N ALA A 147 32.30 -17.11 34.84
CA ALA A 147 32.89 -16.11 35.73
C ALA A 147 32.74 -16.54 37.20
N ALA A 148 31.56 -16.98 37.61
CA ALA A 148 31.34 -17.48 38.96
C ALA A 148 32.16 -18.74 39.28
N ALA A 149 32.37 -19.64 38.32
CA ALA A 149 33.21 -20.82 38.49
C ALA A 149 34.70 -20.45 38.61
N VAL A 150 35.19 -19.50 37.79
CA VAL A 150 36.56 -18.99 37.85
C VAL A 150 36.83 -18.29 39.18
N VAL A 151 35.91 -17.44 39.65
CA VAL A 151 36.02 -16.79 40.96
C VAL A 151 36.07 -17.82 42.10
N ARG A 152 35.24 -18.87 42.05
CA ARG A 152 35.30 -19.97 43.03
C ARG A 152 36.64 -20.72 42.98
N LEU A 153 37.17 -21.00 41.79
CA LEU A 153 38.46 -21.66 41.66
C LEU A 153 39.60 -20.77 42.21
N GLN A 154 39.57 -19.46 41.91
CA GLN A 154 40.53 -18.50 42.44
C GLN A 154 40.44 -18.37 43.97
N GLN A 155 39.23 -18.37 44.53
CA GLN A 155 39.03 -18.40 45.98
C GLN A 155 39.50 -19.71 46.59
N GLN A 156 39.34 -20.85 45.91
CA GLN A 156 39.84 -22.13 46.41
C GLN A 156 41.38 -22.18 46.38
N THR A 157 42.03 -21.60 45.36
CA THR A 157 43.49 -21.54 45.30
C THR A 157 44.09 -20.56 46.30
N ASN A 158 43.37 -19.47 46.64
CA ASN A 158 43.89 -18.40 47.50
C ASN A 158 43.40 -18.51 48.97
N GLY A 159 42.20 -19.04 49.20
CA GLY A 159 41.47 -18.96 50.45
C GLY A 159 41.88 -19.97 51.52
N ASP A 160 42.50 -21.10 51.15
CA ASP A 160 42.94 -22.09 52.14
C ASP A 160 44.30 -21.72 52.76
N GLY A 161 45.10 -20.88 52.11
CA GLY A 161 46.45 -20.54 52.59
C GLY A 161 46.50 -19.33 53.54
N GLU A 162 45.74 -18.28 53.25
CA GLU A 162 45.90 -16.97 53.90
C GLU A 162 45.08 -16.86 55.20
N ASP A 163 43.81 -17.29 55.17
CA ASP A 163 42.95 -17.32 56.34
C ASP A 163 43.41 -18.37 57.37
N ASP A 164 43.90 -19.52 56.92
CA ASP A 164 44.45 -20.56 57.81
C ASP A 164 45.74 -20.07 58.49
N ARG A 165 46.62 -19.36 57.78
CA ARG A 165 47.82 -18.75 58.36
C ARG A 165 47.49 -17.69 59.40
N LEU A 166 46.55 -16.79 59.11
CA LEU A 166 46.12 -15.76 60.07
C LEU A 166 45.44 -16.38 61.29
N THR A 167 44.59 -17.39 61.08
CA THR A 167 43.93 -18.14 62.16
C THR A 167 44.95 -18.86 63.04
N LYS A 168 45.91 -19.56 62.43
CA LYS A 168 47.00 -20.23 63.13
C LYS A 168 47.88 -19.26 63.91
N LEU A 169 48.20 -18.10 63.32
CA LEU A 169 48.96 -17.04 63.98
C LEU A 169 48.23 -16.51 65.22
N ARG A 170 46.92 -16.24 65.11
CA ARG A 170 46.06 -15.82 66.23
C ARG A 170 45.92 -16.91 67.29
N GLU A 171 45.79 -18.17 66.90
CA GLU A 171 45.70 -19.29 67.84
C GLU A 171 47.01 -19.44 68.65
N ILE A 172 48.16 -19.36 67.98
CA ILE A 172 49.49 -19.38 68.63
C ILE A 172 49.62 -18.20 69.60
N ALA A 173 49.19 -17.01 69.19
CA ALA A 173 49.21 -15.81 70.02
C ALA A 173 48.32 -15.97 71.26
N ALA A 174 47.07 -16.42 71.09
CA ALA A 174 46.14 -16.65 72.19
C ALA A 174 46.65 -17.72 73.16
N ARG A 175 47.18 -18.84 72.66
CA ARG A 175 47.73 -19.93 73.47
C ARG A 175 48.96 -19.48 74.28
N ARG A 176 49.76 -18.57 73.72
CA ARG A 176 50.96 -18.03 74.38
C ARG A 176 50.68 -16.72 75.13
N GLY A 177 49.45 -16.19 75.12
CA GLY A 177 49.09 -14.97 75.83
C GLY A 177 49.67 -13.67 75.23
N PHE A 178 49.94 -13.65 73.92
CA PHE A 178 50.45 -12.47 73.23
C PHE A 178 49.31 -11.66 72.61
N GLU A 179 49.11 -10.43 73.07
CA GLU A 179 48.15 -9.49 72.46
C GLU A 179 48.81 -8.59 71.41
N THR A 180 50.05 -8.18 71.67
CA THR A 180 50.87 -7.35 70.79
C THR A 180 52.24 -7.99 70.57
N ALA A 181 52.78 -7.85 69.36
CA ALA A 181 54.12 -8.31 69.01
C ALA A 181 54.81 -7.32 68.07
N THR A 182 56.14 -7.29 68.13
CA THR A 182 56.94 -6.41 67.28
C THR A 182 57.24 -7.09 65.95
N CYS A 183 56.96 -6.44 64.83
CA CYS A 183 57.39 -6.91 63.51
C CYS A 183 58.92 -6.94 63.45
N ARG A 184 59.53 -8.08 63.10
CA ARG A 184 60.99 -8.18 62.97
C ARG A 184 61.55 -7.33 61.83
N ALA A 185 60.77 -7.12 60.75
CA ALA A 185 61.23 -6.42 59.55
C ALA A 185 61.32 -4.90 59.75
N CYS A 186 60.29 -4.29 60.34
CA CYS A 186 60.22 -2.83 60.49
C CYS A 186 60.29 -2.32 61.95
N GLY A 187 60.23 -3.21 62.94
CA GLY A 187 60.32 -2.84 64.35
C GLY A 187 59.05 -2.22 64.96
N ASN A 188 57.96 -2.08 64.19
CA ASN A 188 56.69 -1.55 64.69
C ASN A 188 55.93 -2.57 65.53
N SER A 189 55.22 -2.08 66.56
CA SER A 189 54.30 -2.89 67.37
C SER A 189 53.00 -3.15 66.61
N VAL A 190 52.57 -4.41 66.57
CA VAL A 190 51.37 -4.86 65.86
C VAL A 190 50.46 -5.58 66.85
N ASN A 191 49.17 -5.21 66.86
CA ASN A 191 48.15 -5.95 67.61
C ASN A 191 47.69 -7.16 66.78
N ILE A 192 47.94 -8.36 67.28
CA ILE A 192 47.74 -9.60 66.52
C ILE A 192 46.24 -9.89 66.34
N SER A 193 45.41 -9.50 67.32
CA SER A 193 43.96 -9.71 67.28
C SER A 193 43.27 -8.88 66.19
N LEU A 194 43.82 -7.72 65.84
CA LEU A 194 43.24 -6.77 64.88
C LEU A 194 43.73 -6.95 63.43
N LEU A 195 44.58 -7.93 63.16
CA LEU A 195 45.09 -8.17 61.80
C LEU A 195 43.99 -8.67 60.87
N SER A 196 43.77 -8.02 59.74
CA SER A 196 42.83 -8.50 58.71
C SER A 196 43.46 -9.54 57.79
N GLU A 197 44.78 -9.54 57.67
CA GLU A 197 45.59 -10.41 56.81
C GLU A 197 46.84 -10.86 57.61
N PRO A 198 47.49 -11.99 57.27
CA PRO A 198 48.72 -12.45 57.93
C PRO A 198 49.94 -11.63 57.49
N ALA A 199 49.86 -10.30 57.45
CA ALA A 199 50.94 -9.42 57.03
C ALA A 199 51.06 -8.16 57.91
N CYS A 200 52.23 -7.54 57.94
CA CYS A 200 52.46 -6.33 58.71
C CYS A 200 51.74 -5.13 58.09
N PRO A 201 50.88 -4.40 58.83
CA PRO A 201 50.15 -3.24 58.29
C PRO A 201 51.06 -2.03 57.97
N HIS A 202 52.33 -2.08 58.40
CA HIS A 202 53.28 -0.99 58.20
C HIS A 202 54.31 -1.23 57.09
N CYS A 203 54.62 -2.50 56.78
CA CYS A 203 55.67 -2.84 55.81
C CYS A 203 55.32 -4.02 54.90
N SER A 204 54.08 -4.51 54.98
CA SER A 204 53.52 -5.58 54.14
C SER A 204 54.29 -6.90 54.17
N THR A 205 55.14 -7.12 55.18
CA THR A 205 55.84 -8.39 55.36
C THR A 205 54.85 -9.44 55.86
N GLU A 206 54.69 -10.53 55.11
CA GLU A 206 53.89 -11.69 55.52
C GLU A 206 54.48 -12.34 56.78
N PHE A 207 53.63 -12.75 57.70
CA PHE A 207 53.96 -13.41 58.95
C PHE A 207 53.74 -14.91 58.83
N GLY A 208 54.73 -15.70 59.27
CA GLY A 208 54.61 -17.16 59.35
C GLY A 208 54.60 -17.71 60.77
N ASP A 209 55.18 -16.99 61.74
CA ASP A 209 55.23 -17.44 63.15
C ASP A 209 55.47 -16.27 64.13
N ILE A 210 55.33 -16.55 65.43
CA ILE A 210 55.62 -15.65 66.55
C ILE A 210 56.69 -16.29 67.43
N THR A 211 57.80 -15.58 67.63
CA THR A 211 58.92 -16.04 68.47
C THR A 211 59.04 -15.18 69.73
N GLY A 212 59.34 -15.81 70.86
CA GLY A 212 59.52 -15.14 72.16
C GLY A 212 58.87 -15.91 73.31
N ASN A 213 59.31 -15.63 74.54
CA ASN A 213 58.75 -16.20 75.76
C ASN A 213 57.96 -15.13 76.53
N ASN A 214 56.95 -15.56 77.29
CA ASN A 214 56.31 -14.69 78.29
C ASN A 214 57.28 -14.44 79.45
N GLY A 215 57.87 -13.25 79.49
CA GLY A 215 58.75 -12.80 80.56
C GLY A 215 58.82 -11.28 80.62
N PHE A 216 59.07 -10.74 81.81
CA PHE A 216 59.02 -9.30 82.14
C PHE A 216 59.99 -8.41 81.33
N PHE A 217 60.84 -8.98 80.47
CA PHE A 217 61.86 -8.25 79.71
C PHE A 217 61.97 -8.64 78.21
N SER A 218 61.02 -9.41 77.63
CA SER A 218 61.07 -9.77 76.21
C SER A 218 59.73 -9.60 75.50
N THR A 219 59.64 -8.64 74.58
CA THR A 219 58.49 -8.45 73.69
C THR A 219 58.50 -9.54 72.60
N PRO A 220 57.38 -10.26 72.38
CA PRO A 220 57.29 -11.25 71.31
C PRO A 220 57.51 -10.60 69.94
N LYS A 221 58.10 -11.35 68.99
CA LYS A 221 58.43 -10.87 67.65
C LYS A 221 57.73 -11.69 66.57
N LEU A 222 57.07 -10.99 65.65
CA LEU A 222 56.49 -11.54 64.43
C LEU A 222 57.57 -11.76 63.38
N VAL A 223 57.59 -12.93 62.77
CA VAL A 223 58.65 -13.36 61.85
C VAL A 223 58.06 -13.76 60.51
N ALA A 224 58.79 -13.47 59.43
CA ALA A 224 58.40 -13.94 58.10
C ALA A 224 58.39 -15.47 58.07
N GLY A 225 57.41 -16.05 57.39
CA GLY A 225 57.39 -17.49 57.14
C GLY A 225 58.61 -17.87 56.31
N SER A 226 59.39 -18.83 56.79
CA SER A 226 60.39 -19.47 55.94
C SER A 226 59.64 -20.28 54.90
N SER A 227 59.68 -19.82 53.65
CA SER A 227 59.33 -20.64 52.49
C SER A 227 60.39 -21.73 52.34
N ASP A 228 60.28 -22.81 53.11
CA ASP A 228 61.05 -24.04 52.88
C ASP A 228 60.07 -25.22 52.83
N GLN A 229 59.91 -25.69 51.58
CA GLN A 229 59.21 -26.87 51.02
C GLN A 229 58.32 -27.72 51.92
#